data_AF-A0A8J7XVZ5-F1
#
_entry.id   AF-A0A8J7XVZ5-F1
#
_cell.length_a   1.000
_cell.length_b   1.000
_cell.length_c   1.000
_cell.angle_alpha   90.00
_cell.angle_beta   90.00
_cell.angle_gamma   90.00
#
_symmetry.space_group_name_H-M   'P 1'
#
loop_
_entity.id
_entity.type
_entity.pdbx_description
1 polymer ?
#
loop_
_entity_poly.entity_id
_entity_poly.type
_entity_poly.pdbx_seq_one_letter_code
_entity_poly.pdbx_strand_id
1 'polypeptide(L)'
;MSEYLDTSCIVKWFKEDEEYREESLKLRERILNFETEFVMSYYGLLELIRALVKNKYPKEKIEESFQNMYDLYGIGALKNVRIEEVLYLATNIEYREKSSNISSNADIILPPLLQSFDNQPCRNSKQVSNLLHPSLLEILKKK
;
A
#
# COMPACT_ATOMS: atom_id res chain seq x y z
N MET A 1 -3.87 -7.18 13.25
CA MET A 1 -4.79 -6.29 12.53
C MET A 1 -3.95 -5.54 11.52
N SER A 2 -4.36 -5.48 10.26
CA SER A 2 -3.59 -4.81 9.21
C SER A 2 -4.12 -3.39 9.00
N GLU A 3 -3.23 -2.43 8.75
CA GLU A 3 -3.56 -1.02 8.48
C GLU A 3 -3.39 -0.71 6.99
N TYR A 4 -4.31 0.06 6.41
CA TYR A 4 -4.17 0.52 5.03
C TYR A 4 -3.29 1.76 4.96
N LEU A 5 -2.25 1.71 4.14
CA LEU A 5 -1.32 2.82 3.91
C LEU A 5 -1.81 3.66 2.72
N ASP A 6 -2.34 4.84 3.02
CA ASP A 6 -2.81 5.76 1.99
C ASP A 6 -1.64 6.49 1.29
N THR A 7 -1.77 6.71 -0.02
CA THR A 7 -0.76 7.41 -0.83
C THR A 7 -0.45 8.80 -0.30
N SER A 8 -1.45 9.51 0.24
CA SER A 8 -1.26 10.87 0.76
C SER A 8 -0.31 10.93 1.96
N CYS A 9 -0.19 9.84 2.73
CA CYS A 9 0.81 9.71 3.79
C CYS A 9 2.21 9.50 3.21
N ILE A 10 2.33 8.67 2.19
CA ILE A 10 3.62 8.33 1.55
C ILE A 10 4.24 9.53 0.84
N VAL A 11 3.42 10.35 0.16
CA VAL A 11 3.91 11.56 -0.54
C VAL A 11 4.70 12.46 0.42
N LYS A 12 4.27 12.58 1.67
CA LYS A 12 4.92 13.40 2.70
C LYS A 12 6.33 12.93 3.08
N TRP A 13 6.68 11.66 2.80
CA TRP A 13 8.04 11.16 3.05
C TRP A 13 9.08 11.82 2.14
N PHE A 14 8.65 12.31 0.97
CA PHE A 14 9.52 12.83 -0.09
C PHE A 14 9.48 14.35 -0.21
N LYS A 15 8.69 15.02 0.62
CA LYS A 15 8.62 16.48 0.68
C LYS A 15 9.08 16.95 2.05
N GLU A 16 9.98 17.92 2.10
CA GLU A 16 10.55 18.39 3.37
C GLU A 16 9.61 19.36 4.11
N ASP A 17 8.82 20.14 3.37
CA ASP A 17 7.98 21.24 3.91
C ASP A 17 6.48 20.91 3.97
N GLU A 18 6.10 19.63 4.13
CA GLU A 18 4.68 19.23 4.21
C GLU A 18 4.16 19.22 5.65
N GLU A 19 2.91 19.64 5.81
CA GLU A 19 2.15 19.43 7.04
C GLU A 19 2.03 17.92 7.31
N TYR A 20 2.21 17.52 8.57
CA TYR A 20 2.23 16.11 9.02
C TYR A 20 3.39 15.25 8.52
N ARG A 21 4.50 15.88 8.08
CA ARG A 21 5.69 15.14 7.67
C ARG A 21 6.24 14.25 8.79
N GLU A 22 6.37 14.76 10.01
CA GLU A 22 6.94 14.00 11.12
C GLU A 22 6.11 12.74 11.44
N GLU A 23 4.79 12.85 11.46
CA GLU A 23 3.86 11.75 11.65
C GLU A 23 3.98 10.72 10.52
N SER A 24 4.12 11.20 9.29
CA SER A 24 4.34 10.32 8.15
C SER A 24 5.67 9.56 8.25
N LEU A 25 6.74 10.20 8.74
CA LEU A 25 8.03 9.53 8.95
C LEU A 25 7.97 8.50 10.09
N LYS A 26 7.25 8.79 11.18
CA LYS A 26 6.97 7.80 12.23
C LYS A 26 6.21 6.59 11.68
N LEU A 27 5.26 6.81 10.77
CA LEU A 27 4.57 5.72 10.08
C LEU A 27 5.52 4.87 9.23
N ARG A 28 6.47 5.51 8.54
CA ARG A 28 7.52 4.83 7.78
C ARG A 28 8.40 3.97 8.69
N GLU A 29 8.78 4.47 9.87
CA GLU A 29 9.54 3.70 10.86
C GLU A 29 8.76 2.48 11.35
N ARG A 30 7.47 2.63 11.67
CA ARG A 30 6.60 1.49 12.05
C ARG A 30 6.57 0.40 10.97
N ILE A 31 6.51 0.79 9.69
CA ILE A 31 6.56 -0.12 8.54
C ILE A 31 7.91 -0.86 8.51
N LEU A 32 9.02 -0.12 8.58
CA LEU A 32 10.37 -0.69 8.50
C LEU A 32 10.72 -1.60 9.70
N ASN A 33 10.16 -1.31 10.87
CA ASN A 33 10.32 -2.10 12.09
C ASN A 33 9.38 -3.30 12.15
N PHE A 34 8.49 -3.47 11.15
CA PHE A 34 7.45 -4.51 11.14
C PHE A 34 6.57 -4.50 12.39
N GLU A 35 6.33 -3.32 12.98
CA GLU A 35 5.52 -3.16 14.20
C GLU A 35 4.04 -3.42 13.93
N THR A 36 3.58 -3.12 12.71
CA THR A 36 2.22 -3.37 12.26
C THR A 36 2.26 -3.84 10.82
N GLU A 37 1.33 -4.72 10.46
CA GLU A 37 1.17 -5.14 9.08
C GLU A 37 0.50 -4.03 8.28
N PHE A 38 1.19 -3.52 7.27
CA PHE A 38 0.64 -2.52 6.36
C PHE A 38 0.23 -3.15 5.04
N VAL A 39 -0.88 -2.67 4.49
CA VAL A 39 -1.39 -3.05 3.18
C VAL A 39 -1.58 -1.82 2.30
N MET A 40 -1.27 -1.94 1.01
CA MET A 40 -1.56 -0.92 0.00
C MET A 40 -1.71 -1.59 -1.36
N SER A 41 -2.66 -1.15 -2.18
CA SER A 41 -2.77 -1.65 -3.56
C SER A 41 -1.63 -1.11 -4.44
N TYR A 42 -1.27 -1.82 -5.52
CA TYR A 42 -0.36 -1.27 -6.53
C TYR A 42 -0.88 0.00 -7.23
N TYR A 43 -2.18 0.29 -7.17
CA TYR A 43 -2.67 1.60 -7.60
C TYR A 43 -2.19 2.72 -6.68
N GLY A 44 -1.97 2.44 -5.40
CA GLY A 44 -1.33 3.39 -4.48
C GLY A 44 0.06 3.84 -4.96
N LEU A 45 0.85 2.92 -5.52
CA LEU A 45 2.13 3.25 -6.18
C LEU A 45 1.91 4.18 -7.38
N LEU A 46 0.93 3.87 -8.25
CA LEU A 46 0.63 4.72 -9.41
C LEU A 46 0.21 6.13 -8.98
N GLU A 47 -0.61 6.23 -7.93
CA GLU A 47 -1.02 7.52 -7.36
C GLU A 47 0.15 8.29 -6.76
N LEU A 48 1.13 7.59 -6.14
CA LEU A 48 2.37 8.22 -5.67
C LEU A 48 3.13 8.85 -6.84
N ILE A 49 3.34 8.09 -7.92
CA ILE A 49 4.05 8.60 -9.11
C ILE A 49 3.31 9.79 -9.72
N ARG A 50 1.99 9.71 -9.87
CA ARG A 50 1.17 10.82 -10.35
C ARG A 50 1.30 12.06 -9.46
N ALA A 51 1.29 11.87 -8.14
CA ALA A 51 1.46 12.96 -7.19
C ALA A 51 2.85 13.61 -7.34
N LEU A 52 3.93 12.83 -7.41
CA LEU A 52 5.29 13.37 -7.56
C LEU A 52 5.47 14.09 -8.90
N VAL A 53 4.95 13.53 -10.00
CA VAL A 53 4.96 14.18 -11.33
C VAL A 53 4.19 15.50 -11.29
N LYS A 54 2.98 15.51 -10.71
CA LYS A 54 2.15 16.72 -10.57
C LYS A 54 2.88 17.83 -9.79
N ASN A 55 3.69 17.45 -8.80
CA ASN A 55 4.50 18.37 -8.01
C ASN A 55 5.88 18.69 -8.63
N LYS A 56 6.12 18.30 -9.88
CA LYS A 56 7.34 18.61 -10.66
C LYS A 56 8.63 18.09 -10.02
N TYR A 57 8.56 16.92 -9.37
CA TYR A 57 9.77 16.26 -8.87
C TYR A 57 10.70 15.84 -10.03
N PRO A 58 12.03 15.88 -9.82
CA PRO A 58 12.99 15.33 -10.78
C PRO A 58 12.71 13.85 -11.07
N LYS A 59 13.00 13.40 -12.29
CA LYS A 59 12.76 12.01 -12.72
C LYS A 59 13.48 11.01 -11.79
N GLU A 60 14.70 11.33 -11.40
CA GLU A 60 15.54 10.51 -10.53
C GLU A 60 14.88 10.31 -9.16
N LYS A 61 14.24 11.37 -8.63
CA LYS A 61 13.50 11.31 -7.37
C LYS A 61 12.23 10.48 -7.47
N ILE A 62 11.56 10.52 -8.61
CA ILE A 62 10.36 9.71 -8.87
C ILE A 62 10.74 8.23 -8.95
N GLU A 63 11.81 7.90 -9.67
CA GLU A 63 12.32 6.52 -9.78
C GLU A 63 12.82 6.00 -8.43
N GLU A 64 13.55 6.81 -7.66
CA GLU A 64 13.96 6.50 -6.29
C GLU A 64 12.75 6.21 -5.39
N SER A 65 11.72 7.06 -5.45
CA SER A 65 10.49 6.90 -4.65
C SER A 65 9.73 5.63 -5.02
N PHE A 66 9.63 5.34 -6.33
CA PHE A 66 9.05 4.09 -6.83
C PHE A 66 9.80 2.88 -6.28
N GLN A 67 11.12 2.86 -6.45
CA GLN A 67 11.94 1.71 -6.05
C GLN A 67 11.89 1.49 -4.53
N ASN A 68 11.99 2.55 -3.74
CA ASN A 68 11.88 2.46 -2.28
C ASN A 68 10.57 1.80 -1.85
N MET A 69 9.44 2.19 -2.45
CA MET A 69 8.14 1.59 -2.12
C MET A 69 8.02 0.15 -2.65
N TYR A 70 8.52 -0.12 -3.85
CA TYR A 70 8.53 -1.45 -4.44
C TYR A 70 9.35 -2.44 -3.60
N ASP A 71 10.47 -1.98 -3.05
CA ASP A 71 11.31 -2.77 -2.14
C ASP A 71 10.57 -3.13 -0.84
N LEU A 72 9.72 -2.25 -0.31
CA LEU A 72 8.87 -2.56 0.85
C LEU A 72 7.92 -3.73 0.57
N TYR A 73 7.39 -3.84 -0.65
CA TYR A 73 6.66 -5.03 -1.07
C TYR A 73 7.55 -6.26 -1.16
N GLY A 74 8.76 -6.11 -1.72
CA GLY A 74 9.73 -7.20 -1.88
C GLY A 74 10.20 -7.82 -0.56
N ILE A 75 10.37 -7.01 0.49
CA ILE A 75 10.74 -7.48 1.83
C ILE A 75 9.54 -7.88 2.69
N GLY A 76 8.32 -7.73 2.19
CA GLY A 76 7.08 -8.06 2.91
C GLY A 76 6.68 -7.06 3.99
N ALA A 77 7.33 -5.89 4.06
CA ALA A 77 6.96 -4.81 4.98
C ALA A 77 5.64 -4.13 4.57
N LEU A 78 5.32 -4.18 3.27
CA LEU A 78 4.05 -3.70 2.71
C LEU A 78 3.42 -4.83 1.89
N LYS A 79 2.16 -5.18 2.16
CA LYS A 79 1.45 -6.22 1.42
C LYS A 79 0.55 -5.60 0.35
N ASN A 80 0.48 -6.24 -0.82
CA ASN A 80 -0.41 -5.81 -1.89
C ASN A 80 -1.85 -6.29 -1.64
N VAL A 81 -2.80 -5.36 -1.68
CA VAL A 81 -4.24 -5.67 -1.74
C VAL A 81 -4.69 -5.60 -3.20
N ARG A 82 -5.28 -6.69 -3.69
CA ARG A 82 -5.80 -6.74 -5.05
C ARG A 82 -7.11 -5.96 -5.11
N ILE A 83 -7.21 -4.99 -6.01
CA ILE A 83 -8.40 -4.12 -6.09
C ILE A 83 -9.64 -4.95 -6.43
N GLU A 84 -9.48 -6.00 -7.21
CA GLU A 84 -10.54 -6.92 -7.60
C GLU A 84 -11.23 -7.55 -6.38
N GLU A 85 -10.49 -7.75 -5.28
CA GLU A 85 -11.03 -8.31 -4.02
C GLU A 85 -11.87 -7.29 -3.24
N VAL A 86 -11.49 -6.01 -3.30
CA VAL A 86 -12.15 -4.94 -2.54
C VAL A 86 -13.21 -4.19 -3.34
N LEU A 87 -13.22 -4.30 -4.67
CA LEU A 87 -14.13 -3.54 -5.54
C LEU A 87 -15.61 -3.83 -5.24
N TYR A 88 -15.95 -5.09 -5.00
CA TYR A 88 -17.31 -5.49 -4.65
C TYR A 88 -17.74 -4.91 -3.30
N LEU A 89 -16.85 -4.98 -2.29
CA LEU A 89 -17.10 -4.41 -0.96
C LEU A 89 -17.26 -2.89 -1.03
N ALA A 90 -16.36 -2.20 -1.73
CA ALA A 90 -16.42 -0.75 -1.93
C ALA A 90 -17.72 -0.32 -2.61
N THR A 91 -18.14 -1.04 -3.66
CA THR A 91 -19.40 -0.78 -4.36
C THR A 91 -20.61 -0.90 -3.43
N ASN A 92 -20.64 -1.94 -2.60
CA ASN A 92 -21.72 -2.13 -1.64
C ASN A 92 -21.75 -1.06 -0.54
N ILE A 93 -20.59 -0.58 -0.10
CA ILE A 93 -20.50 0.53 0.86
C ILE A 93 -21.09 1.80 0.24
N GLU A 94 -20.69 2.13 -0.99
CA GLU A 94 -21.21 3.28 -1.75
C GLU A 94 -22.73 3.22 -1.94
N TYR A 95 -23.28 2.05 -2.26
CA TYR A 95 -24.73 1.88 -2.35
C TYR A 95 -25.41 2.06 -1.00
N ARG A 96 -24.86 1.50 0.08
CA ARG A 96 -25.44 1.67 1.43
C ARG A 96 -25.45 3.12 1.88
N GLU A 97 -24.35 3.86 1.68
CA GLU A 97 -24.28 5.26 2.07
C GLU A 97 -25.27 6.14 1.29
N LYS A 98 -25.52 5.80 0.02
CA LYS A 98 -26.55 6.45 -0.81
C LYS A 98 -27.96 6.03 -0.43
N SER A 99 -28.16 4.75 -0.06
CA SER A 99 -29.45 4.21 0.38
C SER A 99 -29.80 4.56 1.82
N SER A 100 -28.85 4.91 2.70
CA SER A 100 -29.18 5.46 4.02
C SER A 100 -29.84 6.84 3.96
N ASN A 101 -29.85 7.49 2.78
CA ASN A 101 -30.69 8.66 2.49
C ASN A 101 -32.06 8.31 1.89
N ILE A 102 -32.37 7.02 1.68
CA ILE A 102 -33.67 6.53 1.17
C ILE A 102 -34.09 5.31 1.99
N SER A 103 -34.95 5.56 2.97
CA SER A 103 -35.65 4.58 3.82
C SER A 103 -35.76 3.13 3.30
N SER A 104 -35.37 2.22 4.19
CA SER A 104 -35.90 0.86 4.43
C SER A 104 -35.74 -0.25 3.38
N ASN A 105 -35.13 -1.35 3.85
CA ASN A 105 -35.34 -2.76 3.49
C ASN A 105 -35.02 -3.19 2.05
N ALA A 106 -33.81 -3.72 1.85
CA ALA A 106 -33.59 -4.77 0.85
C ALA A 106 -32.46 -5.69 1.31
N ASP A 107 -32.80 -6.96 1.54
CA ASP A 107 -31.87 -8.07 1.67
C ASP A 107 -30.99 -8.16 0.42
N ILE A 108 -29.67 -7.98 0.56
CA ILE A 108 -28.74 -8.12 -0.58
C ILE A 108 -28.08 -9.49 -0.50
N ILE A 109 -28.47 -10.33 -1.46
CA ILE A 109 -27.86 -11.62 -1.79
C ILE A 109 -26.41 -11.36 -2.25
N LEU A 110 -25.44 -11.93 -1.53
CA LEU A 110 -24.03 -12.00 -1.96
C LEU A 110 -23.93 -12.87 -3.24
N PRO A 111 -23.24 -12.43 -4.30
CA PRO A 111 -23.00 -13.28 -5.46
C PRO A 111 -22.00 -14.41 -5.12
N PRO A 112 -22.08 -15.57 -5.79
CA PRO A 112 -21.39 -16.80 -5.38
C PRO A 112 -19.85 -16.81 -5.53
N LEU A 113 -19.23 -15.72 -6.00
CA LEU A 113 -17.83 -15.74 -6.43
C LEU A 113 -16.79 -15.67 -5.29
N LEU A 114 -17.21 -15.60 -4.04
CA LEU A 114 -16.33 -15.57 -2.86
C LEU A 114 -16.01 -16.95 -2.27
N GLN A 115 -16.52 -18.05 -2.84
CA GLN A 115 -16.37 -19.40 -2.24
C GLN A 115 -15.21 -20.25 -2.76
N SER A 116 -14.35 -19.79 -3.67
CA SER A 116 -13.38 -20.71 -4.28
C SER A 116 -12.06 -20.12 -4.75
N PHE A 117 -11.23 -19.52 -3.87
CA PHE A 117 -9.80 -19.36 -4.19
C PHE A 117 -8.91 -19.41 -2.94
N ASP A 118 -8.96 -20.53 -2.21
CA ASP A 118 -7.79 -20.97 -1.45
C ASP A 118 -6.85 -21.76 -2.36
N ASN A 119 -5.55 -21.51 -2.19
CA ASN A 119 -4.38 -22.17 -2.79
C ASN A 119 -3.73 -21.51 -4.02
N GLN A 120 -2.77 -20.61 -3.77
CA GLN A 120 -1.48 -20.71 -4.46
C GLN A 120 -0.31 -20.53 -3.48
N PRO A 121 0.72 -21.40 -3.51
CA PRO A 121 1.87 -21.30 -2.62
C PRO A 121 2.82 -20.18 -3.04
N CYS A 122 3.25 -19.37 -2.08
CA CYS A 122 4.31 -18.37 -2.26
C CYS A 122 5.60 -19.03 -2.75
N ARG A 123 6.19 -18.49 -3.82
CA ARG A 123 7.47 -18.95 -4.38
C ARG A 123 8.63 -18.70 -3.41
N ASN A 124 9.51 -19.69 -3.34
CA ASN A 124 10.67 -19.90 -2.46
C ASN A 124 11.51 -18.66 -2.09
N SER A 125 11.82 -18.57 -0.79
CA SER A 125 12.63 -17.57 -0.07
C SER A 125 14.14 -17.53 -0.39
N LYS A 126 14.60 -18.16 -1.48
CA LYS A 126 16.04 -18.29 -1.78
C LYS A 126 16.56 -17.38 -2.91
N GLN A 127 15.72 -16.55 -3.52
CA GLN A 127 16.13 -15.68 -4.64
C GLN A 127 16.22 -14.18 -4.32
N VAL A 128 15.84 -13.74 -3.12
CA VAL A 128 15.71 -12.29 -2.81
C VAL A 128 17.04 -11.63 -2.42
N SER A 129 18.12 -12.39 -2.19
CA SER A 129 19.41 -11.82 -1.76
C SER A 129 20.15 -11.01 -2.83
N ASN A 130 19.74 -11.08 -4.10
CA ASN A 130 20.44 -10.45 -5.22
C ASN A 130 19.74 -9.20 -5.78
N LEU A 131 18.64 -8.75 -5.15
CA LEU A 131 17.81 -7.64 -5.63
C LEU A 131 17.73 -6.45 -4.65
N LEU A 132 18.46 -6.51 -3.53
CA LEU A 132 18.42 -5.45 -2.52
C LEU A 132 19.34 -4.28 -2.90
N HIS A 133 18.77 -3.07 -2.92
CA HIS A 133 19.51 -1.83 -3.14
C HIS A 133 20.58 -1.60 -2.04
N PRO A 134 21.76 -1.04 -2.36
CA PRO A 134 22.87 -0.90 -1.41
C PRO A 134 22.55 -0.15 -0.10
N SER A 135 21.59 0.78 -0.13
CA SER A 135 21.14 1.53 1.06
C SER A 135 20.46 0.65 2.12
N LEU A 136 19.82 -0.45 1.72
CA LEU A 136 19.16 -1.39 2.64
C LEU A 136 20.14 -2.42 3.23
N LEU A 137 21.23 -2.73 2.50
CA LEU A 137 22.30 -3.61 2.97
C LEU A 137 23.08 -3.02 4.15
N GLU A 138 23.18 -1.69 4.23
CA GLU A 138 23.91 -1.01 5.31
C GLU A 138 23.10 -1.00 6.63
N ILE A 139 21.78 -1.00 6.53
CA ILE A 139 20.86 -1.05 7.69
C ILE A 139 20.83 -2.45 8.30
N LEU A 140 20.91 -3.51 7.48
CA LEU A 140 20.92 -4.89 7.96
C LEU A 140 22.24 -5.32 8.61
N LYS A 141 23.36 -4.63 8.33
CA LYS A 141 24.69 -4.94 8.87
C LYS A 141 24.98 -4.33 10.26
N LYS A 142 24.07 -3.51 10.81
CA LYS A 142 24.19 -2.90 12.14
C LYS A 142 23.48 -3.68 13.26
N LYS A 143 23.02 -4.90 12.99
CA LYS A 143 22.53 -5.85 14.01
C LYS A 143 23.62 -6.80 14.45
#